data_AF-A0A2V3ID42-F1
#
_entry.id   AF-A0A2V3ID42-F1
#
_cell.length_a   1.000
_cell.length_b   1.000
_cell.length_c   1.000
_cell.angle_alpha   90.00
_cell.angle_beta   90.00
_cell.angle_gamma   90.00
#
_symmetry.space_group_name_H-M   'P 1'
#
loop_
_entity.id
_entity.type
_entity.pdbx_description
1 polymer ?
#
loop_
_entity_poly.entity_id
_entity_poly.type
_entity_poly.pdbx_seq_one_letter_code
_entity_poly.pdbx_strand_id
1 'polypeptide(L)'
;MALFESSTQAKYWSLTPEDLSSVREQANRQAVQSRPPHPAPLSLEEEAIIRRHHERRILRFNRNNNLPDKLAATAITYFKRFFLHRSVMDYNPAAITLLSLYASSKVEEIVFDAQDLVARFDASVNGVAADTPLSEQPMSADGCSMRITADALLSTELWFLQQISFHLICYHPFKSLGIVREKLHVANVCGSGQKADDLLAGIILRAEHVVRRRALLCDLPLSNLPAVIAVAATIVGAKDAGGPDEKQLMPVLIGDNEHLTDRICAAVDVLRSLSDRTPENEASQVAQLEKKRKAVQKNINDPMSEEFKEMEREQLRQEDEKELERLKIFQEKLKRRAEAMLGHDAVDASNKKRKIET
;
A
#
# COMPACT_ATOMS: atom_id res chain seq x y z
N MET A 1 16.10 12.74 -4.74
CA MET A 1 16.06 11.70 -3.69
C MET A 1 15.65 12.30 -2.33
N ALA A 2 16.14 13.49 -1.96
CA ALA A 2 15.84 14.17 -0.68
C ALA A 2 14.35 14.19 -0.23
N LEU A 3 13.39 14.45 -1.12
CA LEU A 3 11.96 14.48 -0.76
C LEU A 3 11.40 13.10 -0.35
N PHE A 4 11.93 12.01 -0.91
CA PHE A 4 11.47 10.66 -0.58
C PHE A 4 12.02 10.21 0.78
N GLU A 5 13.30 10.46 1.06
CA GLU A 5 13.96 10.04 2.31
C GLU A 5 13.31 10.68 3.55
N SER A 6 12.81 11.91 3.44
CA SER A 6 12.07 12.56 4.52
C SER A 6 10.63 12.06 4.69
N SER A 7 10.10 11.32 3.71
CA SER A 7 8.69 10.92 3.65
C SER A 7 8.31 9.83 4.63
N THR A 8 7.01 9.74 4.93
CA THR A 8 6.44 8.64 5.72
C THR A 8 6.58 7.28 5.02
N GLN A 9 6.56 7.25 3.68
CA GLN A 9 6.76 6.03 2.91
C GLN A 9 8.17 5.46 3.12
N ALA A 10 9.20 6.31 3.11
CA ALA A 10 10.58 5.86 3.36
C ALA A 10 10.78 5.40 4.80
N LYS A 11 10.18 6.09 5.77
CA LYS A 11 10.38 5.81 7.20
C LYS A 11 9.64 4.58 7.70
N TYR A 12 8.42 4.34 7.21
CA TYR A 12 7.51 3.32 7.79
C TYR A 12 7.09 2.24 6.80
N TRP A 13 7.20 2.48 5.50
CA TRP A 13 6.68 1.57 4.46
C TRP A 13 7.75 1.14 3.44
N SER A 14 9.03 1.24 3.81
CA SER A 14 10.16 0.76 3.03
C SER A 14 10.92 -0.27 3.85
N LEU A 15 10.58 -1.54 3.66
CA LEU A 15 11.06 -2.67 4.45
C LEU A 15 11.98 -3.56 3.61
N THR A 16 12.89 -4.28 4.26
CA THR A 16 13.66 -5.29 3.55
C THR A 16 12.76 -6.46 3.13
N PRO A 17 13.09 -7.23 2.08
CA PRO A 17 12.32 -8.41 1.70
C PRO A 17 12.15 -9.42 2.85
N GLU A 18 13.16 -9.56 3.71
CA GLU A 18 13.14 -10.44 4.89
C GLU A 18 12.18 -9.93 5.98
N ASP A 19 12.16 -8.62 6.22
CA ASP A 19 11.21 -8.01 7.14
C ASP A 19 9.78 -8.15 6.62
N LEU A 20 9.56 -7.99 5.31
CA LEU A 20 8.25 -8.16 4.69
C LEU A 20 7.71 -9.58 4.86
N SER A 21 8.55 -10.61 4.68
CA SER A 21 8.15 -12.00 4.92
C SER A 21 7.88 -12.26 6.40
N SER A 22 8.75 -11.76 7.29
CA SER A 22 8.62 -11.91 8.75
C SER A 22 7.33 -11.30 9.29
N VAL A 23 7.01 -10.07 8.87
CA VAL A 23 5.79 -9.36 9.29
C VAL A 23 4.53 -10.09 8.82
N ARG A 24 4.52 -10.61 7.59
CA ARG A 24 3.39 -11.40 7.07
C ARG A 24 3.25 -12.74 7.77
N GLU A 25 4.36 -13.42 8.05
CA GLU A 25 4.41 -14.65 8.84
C GLU A 25 3.82 -14.44 10.23
N GLN A 26 4.18 -13.33 10.88
CA GLN A 26 3.64 -12.97 12.19
C GLN A 26 2.12 -12.72 12.11
N ALA A 27 1.65 -11.95 11.12
CA ALA A 27 0.22 -11.66 10.95
C ALA A 27 -0.59 -12.94 10.69
N ASN A 28 -0.11 -13.84 9.82
CA ASN A 28 -0.76 -15.13 9.57
C ASN A 28 -0.74 -16.01 10.82
N ARG A 29 0.40 -16.09 11.53
CA ARG A 29 0.51 -16.88 12.77
C ARG A 29 -0.49 -16.43 13.83
N GLN A 30 -0.63 -15.12 14.02
CA GLN A 30 -1.63 -14.56 14.95
C GLN A 30 -3.06 -14.92 14.52
N ALA A 31 -3.37 -14.78 13.23
CA ALA A 31 -4.68 -15.12 12.70
C ALA A 31 -4.99 -16.62 12.89
N VAL A 32 -4.03 -17.50 12.60
CA VAL A 32 -4.11 -18.96 12.78
C VAL A 32 -4.31 -19.34 14.25
N GLN A 33 -3.51 -18.78 15.16
CA GLN A 33 -3.60 -19.08 16.60
C GLN A 33 -4.95 -18.69 17.21
N SER A 34 -5.57 -17.64 16.67
CA SER A 34 -6.87 -17.17 17.16
C SER A 34 -8.04 -18.06 16.70
N ARG A 35 -7.80 -19.11 15.90
CA ARG A 35 -8.83 -19.88 15.18
C ARG A 35 -8.79 -21.36 15.53
N PRO A 36 -9.94 -22.05 15.47
CA PRO A 36 -9.96 -23.50 15.62
C PRO A 36 -9.20 -24.16 14.46
N PRO A 37 -8.61 -25.35 14.68
CA PRO A 37 -7.87 -26.08 13.65
C PRO A 37 -8.77 -26.61 12.52
N HIS A 38 -10.09 -26.64 12.73
CA HIS A 38 -11.07 -27.05 11.72
C HIS A 38 -12.19 -26.01 11.61
N PRO A 39 -12.50 -25.50 10.40
CA PRO A 39 -11.82 -25.76 9.12
C PRO A 39 -10.36 -25.26 9.11
N ALA A 40 -9.50 -25.90 8.31
CA ALA A 40 -8.07 -25.58 8.27
C ALA A 40 -7.86 -24.11 7.84
N PRO A 41 -7.07 -23.32 8.59
CA PRO A 41 -6.81 -21.93 8.25
C PRO A 41 -5.97 -21.80 6.96
N LEU A 42 -5.90 -20.58 6.43
CA LEU A 42 -5.13 -20.29 5.22
C LEU A 42 -3.63 -20.27 5.49
N SER A 43 -2.86 -20.88 4.59
CA SER A 43 -1.40 -20.76 4.59
C SER A 43 -0.97 -19.41 4.02
N LEU A 44 0.29 -19.03 4.27
CA LEU A 44 0.86 -17.78 3.75
C LEU A 44 0.83 -17.67 2.22
N GLU A 45 1.06 -18.79 1.54
CA GLU A 45 1.01 -18.88 0.08
C GLU A 45 -0.43 -18.71 -0.44
N GLU A 46 -1.40 -19.34 0.23
CA GLU A 46 -2.81 -19.19 -0.10
C GLU A 46 -3.28 -17.74 0.10
N GLU A 47 -2.86 -17.09 1.18
CA GLU A 47 -3.15 -15.66 1.37
C GLU A 47 -2.51 -14.79 0.29
N ALA A 48 -1.29 -15.11 -0.15
CA ALA A 48 -0.60 -14.37 -1.20
C ALA A 48 -1.35 -14.45 -2.54
N ILE A 49 -1.92 -15.61 -2.87
CA ILE A 49 -2.74 -15.79 -4.07
C ILE A 49 -3.99 -14.91 -4.01
N ILE A 50 -4.69 -14.89 -2.87
CA ILE A 50 -5.86 -14.03 -2.67
C ILE A 50 -5.45 -12.55 -2.80
N ARG A 51 -4.40 -12.10 -2.11
CA ARG A 51 -3.91 -10.70 -2.22
C ARG A 51 -3.62 -10.32 -3.66
N ARG A 52 -2.86 -11.15 -4.39
CA ARG A 52 -2.49 -10.90 -5.78
C ARG A 52 -3.70 -10.87 -6.72
N HIS A 53 -4.72 -11.69 -6.46
CA HIS A 53 -5.97 -11.64 -7.20
C HIS A 53 -6.65 -10.28 -7.04
N HIS A 54 -6.78 -9.78 -5.82
CA HIS A 54 -7.42 -8.48 -5.54
C HIS A 54 -6.58 -7.30 -6.06
N GLU A 55 -5.25 -7.37 -6.01
CA GLU A 55 -4.36 -6.38 -6.66
C GLU A 55 -4.59 -6.30 -8.17
N ARG A 56 -4.71 -7.45 -8.86
CA ARG A 56 -5.06 -7.47 -10.29
C ARG A 56 -6.47 -6.95 -10.54
N ARG A 57 -7.38 -7.17 -9.60
CA ARG A 57 -8.75 -6.64 -9.69
C ARG A 57 -8.77 -5.11 -9.65
N ILE A 58 -7.92 -4.47 -8.83
CA ILE A 58 -7.72 -3.01 -8.84
C ILE A 58 -7.24 -2.53 -10.22
N LEU A 59 -6.23 -3.19 -10.81
CA LEU A 59 -5.75 -2.83 -12.15
C LEU A 59 -6.85 -2.98 -13.22
N ARG A 60 -7.64 -4.06 -13.16
CA ARG A 60 -8.75 -4.30 -14.09
C ARG A 60 -9.83 -3.23 -13.94
N PHE A 61 -10.22 -2.89 -12.70
CA PHE A 61 -11.16 -1.82 -12.41
C PHE A 61 -10.68 -0.49 -13.01
N ASN A 62 -9.41 -0.13 -12.78
CA ASN A 62 -8.82 1.10 -13.30
C ASN A 62 -8.85 1.16 -14.83
N ARG A 63 -8.48 0.04 -15.50
CA ARG A 63 -8.52 -0.06 -16.96
C ARG A 63 -9.93 0.04 -17.51
N ASN A 64 -10.89 -0.67 -16.92
CA ASN A 64 -12.28 -0.71 -17.39
C ASN A 64 -12.98 0.65 -17.26
N ASN A 65 -12.52 1.49 -16.34
CA ASN A 65 -13.06 2.83 -16.09
C ASN A 65 -12.20 3.96 -16.67
N ASN A 66 -11.17 3.64 -17.47
CA ASN A 66 -10.24 4.62 -18.07
C ASN A 66 -9.65 5.62 -17.07
N LEU A 67 -9.29 5.13 -15.87
CA LEU A 67 -8.77 5.96 -14.79
C LEU A 67 -7.25 6.14 -14.87
N PRO A 68 -6.67 7.23 -14.31
CA PRO A 68 -5.24 7.45 -14.29
C PRO A 68 -4.49 6.35 -13.55
N ASP A 69 -3.33 5.91 -14.05
CA ASP A 69 -2.54 4.83 -13.42
C ASP A 69 -2.09 5.12 -12.00
N LYS A 70 -1.94 6.41 -11.66
CA LYS A 70 -1.61 6.83 -10.30
C LYS A 70 -2.67 6.36 -9.30
N LEU A 71 -3.96 6.40 -9.67
CA LEU A 71 -5.04 5.94 -8.81
C LEU A 71 -4.90 4.45 -8.49
N ALA A 72 -4.66 3.62 -9.52
CA ALA A 72 -4.42 2.19 -9.30
C ALA A 72 -3.18 1.92 -8.45
N ALA A 73 -2.08 2.65 -8.68
CA ALA A 73 -0.86 2.49 -7.91
C ALA A 73 -1.03 2.89 -6.44
N THR A 74 -1.75 3.97 -6.15
CA THR A 74 -2.10 4.38 -4.78
C THR A 74 -2.99 3.34 -4.13
N ALA A 75 -4.02 2.85 -4.83
CA ALA A 75 -4.94 1.85 -4.30
C ALA A 75 -4.25 0.52 -4.00
N ILE A 76 -3.39 0.03 -4.90
CA ILE A 76 -2.59 -1.17 -4.66
C ILE A 76 -1.63 -0.95 -3.48
N THR A 77 -1.02 0.23 -3.37
CA THR A 77 -0.13 0.53 -2.25
C THR A 77 -0.89 0.48 -0.91
N TYR A 78 -2.06 1.10 -0.82
CA TYR A 78 -2.89 1.03 0.39
C TYR A 78 -3.34 -0.39 0.71
N PHE A 79 -3.78 -1.15 -0.30
CA PHE A 79 -4.16 -2.55 -0.15
C PHE A 79 -3.00 -3.40 0.41
N LYS A 80 -1.79 -3.21 -0.15
CA LYS A 80 -0.57 -3.89 0.30
C LYS A 80 -0.19 -3.51 1.72
N ARG A 81 -0.29 -2.22 2.08
CA ARG A 81 0.00 -1.72 3.44
C ARG A 81 -0.97 -2.31 4.47
N PHE A 82 -2.26 -2.36 4.14
CA PHE A 82 -3.28 -2.95 5.00
C PHE A 82 -2.99 -4.43 5.27
N PHE A 83 -2.82 -5.23 4.21
CA PHE A 83 -2.56 -6.67 4.32
C PHE A 83 -1.09 -7.03 4.61
N LEU A 84 -0.25 -6.04 4.94
CA LEU A 84 1.08 -6.30 5.45
C LEU A 84 1.01 -6.81 6.89
N HIS A 85 0.20 -6.15 7.73
CA HIS A 85 0.05 -6.45 9.15
C HIS A 85 -1.22 -7.23 9.51
N ARG A 86 -2.10 -7.46 8.52
CA ARG A 86 -3.40 -8.11 8.72
C ARG A 86 -3.54 -9.32 7.81
N SER A 87 -4.27 -10.34 8.28
CA SER A 87 -4.60 -11.52 7.48
C SER A 87 -5.87 -11.31 6.67
N VAL A 88 -5.92 -11.92 5.47
CA VAL A 88 -7.13 -12.03 4.65
C VAL A 88 -8.21 -12.89 5.30
N MET A 89 -7.87 -13.69 6.32
CA MET A 89 -8.86 -14.46 7.11
C MET A 89 -9.68 -13.57 8.06
N ASP A 90 -9.13 -12.42 8.45
CA ASP A 90 -9.75 -11.50 9.39
C ASP A 90 -10.63 -10.48 8.67
N TYR A 91 -10.17 -9.97 7.53
CA TYR A 91 -10.83 -8.89 6.79
C TYR A 91 -11.21 -9.32 5.39
N ASN A 92 -12.38 -8.90 4.92
CA ASN A 92 -12.84 -9.20 3.56
C ASN A 92 -11.98 -8.45 2.53
N PRO A 93 -11.15 -9.13 1.71
CA PRO A 93 -10.27 -8.45 0.77
C PRO A 93 -11.05 -7.65 -0.27
N ALA A 94 -12.30 -8.01 -0.56
CA ALA A 94 -13.14 -7.23 -1.45
C ALA A 94 -13.56 -5.88 -0.88
N ALA A 95 -13.91 -5.82 0.41
CA ALA A 95 -14.19 -4.59 1.10
C ALA A 95 -12.95 -3.69 1.17
N ILE A 96 -11.80 -4.27 1.51
CA ILE A 96 -10.53 -3.54 1.56
C ILE A 96 -10.10 -3.04 0.17
N THR A 97 -10.39 -3.79 -0.89
CA THR A 97 -10.14 -3.33 -2.27
C THR A 97 -10.95 -2.06 -2.58
N LEU A 98 -12.23 -2.07 -2.25
CA LEU A 98 -13.13 -0.94 -2.50
C LEU A 98 -12.75 0.28 -1.64
N LEU A 99 -12.44 0.07 -0.36
CA LEU A 99 -11.91 1.10 0.55
C LEU A 99 -10.60 1.71 0.02
N SER A 100 -9.71 0.86 -0.48
CA SER A 100 -8.44 1.31 -1.07
C SER A 100 -8.68 2.17 -2.31
N LEU A 101 -9.60 1.79 -3.19
CA LEU A 101 -10.00 2.59 -4.36
C LEU A 101 -10.61 3.94 -3.95
N TYR A 102 -11.53 3.93 -2.99
CA TYR A 102 -12.23 5.14 -2.53
C TYR A 102 -11.27 6.12 -1.84
N ALA A 103 -10.41 5.64 -0.94
CA ALA A 103 -9.40 6.47 -0.28
C ALA A 103 -8.39 7.02 -1.30
N SER A 104 -7.99 6.22 -2.29
CA SER A 104 -7.06 6.65 -3.33
C SER A 104 -7.66 7.70 -4.25
N SER A 105 -8.95 7.61 -4.55
CA SER A 105 -9.58 8.62 -5.40
C SER A 105 -9.62 9.98 -4.73
N LYS A 106 -9.87 10.04 -3.41
CA LYS A 106 -9.79 11.30 -2.66
C LYS A 106 -8.38 11.91 -2.68
N VAL A 107 -7.35 11.07 -2.51
CA VAL A 107 -5.95 11.53 -2.47
C VAL A 107 -5.41 11.93 -3.84
N GLU A 108 -5.82 11.25 -4.90
CA GLU A 108 -5.46 11.58 -6.28
C GLU A 108 -6.42 12.58 -6.94
N GLU A 109 -7.31 13.21 -6.15
CA GLU A 109 -8.28 14.23 -6.59
C GLU A 109 -9.21 13.75 -7.73
N ILE A 110 -9.54 12.46 -7.72
CA ILE A 110 -10.52 11.86 -8.62
C ILE A 110 -11.89 11.83 -7.93
N VAL A 111 -12.84 12.55 -8.51
CA VAL A 111 -14.19 12.67 -7.98
C VAL A 111 -14.96 11.37 -8.26
N PHE A 112 -15.30 10.65 -7.20
CA PHE A 112 -16.26 9.55 -7.24
C PHE A 112 -17.38 9.79 -6.26
N ASP A 113 -18.61 9.59 -6.72
CA ASP A 113 -19.72 9.34 -5.80
C ASP A 113 -19.59 7.91 -5.22
N ALA A 114 -19.91 7.74 -3.94
CA ALA A 114 -19.75 6.46 -3.26
C ALA A 114 -20.66 5.37 -3.86
N GLN A 115 -21.88 5.73 -4.29
CA GLN A 115 -22.81 4.78 -4.91
C GLN A 115 -22.32 4.39 -6.31
N ASP A 116 -21.84 5.36 -7.10
CA ASP A 116 -21.27 5.12 -8.43
C ASP A 116 -20.03 4.22 -8.36
N LEU A 117 -19.14 4.45 -7.38
CA LEU A 117 -17.96 3.62 -7.20
C LEU A 117 -18.33 2.16 -6.86
N VAL A 118 -19.27 1.96 -5.94
CA VAL A 118 -19.80 0.63 -5.58
C VAL A 118 -20.41 -0.05 -6.81
N ALA A 119 -21.25 0.66 -7.56
CA ALA A 119 -21.92 0.12 -8.74
C ALA A 119 -20.92 -0.32 -9.83
N ARG A 120 -19.92 0.52 -10.13
CA ARG A 120 -18.84 0.18 -11.08
C ARG A 120 -18.00 -0.99 -10.61
N PHE A 121 -17.76 -1.08 -9.30
CA PHE A 121 -17.01 -2.17 -8.72
C PHE A 121 -17.76 -3.50 -8.85
N ASP A 122 -19.04 -3.51 -8.51
CA ASP A 122 -19.91 -4.69 -8.63
C ASP A 122 -20.10 -5.10 -10.10
N ALA A 123 -20.24 -4.14 -11.02
CA ALA A 123 -20.27 -4.38 -12.46
C ALA A 123 -18.97 -5.04 -12.95
N SER A 124 -17.82 -4.62 -12.41
CA SER A 124 -16.52 -5.24 -12.71
C SER A 124 -16.37 -6.66 -12.16
N VAL A 125 -17.14 -7.04 -11.13
CA VAL A 125 -17.16 -8.40 -10.55
C VAL A 125 -18.09 -9.31 -11.34
N ASN A 126 -19.28 -8.82 -11.72
CA ASN A 126 -20.31 -9.64 -12.34
C ASN A 126 -20.24 -9.67 -13.88
N GLY A 127 -19.43 -8.80 -14.50
CA GLY A 127 -19.39 -8.67 -15.97
C GLY A 127 -20.68 -8.11 -16.56
N VAL A 128 -21.50 -7.46 -15.73
CA VAL A 128 -22.81 -6.91 -16.10
C VAL A 128 -22.67 -5.42 -16.39
N ALA A 129 -23.35 -4.91 -17.42
CA ALA A 129 -23.37 -3.49 -17.77
C ALA A 129 -23.98 -2.64 -16.64
N ALA A 130 -23.45 -1.43 -16.44
CA ALA A 130 -23.78 -0.52 -15.33
C ALA A 130 -25.28 -0.14 -15.23
N ASP A 131 -26.05 -0.30 -16.31
CA ASP A 131 -27.44 0.15 -16.41
C ASP A 131 -28.48 -0.88 -15.91
N THR A 132 -28.05 -1.99 -15.29
CA THR A 132 -28.96 -3.06 -14.84
C THR A 132 -29.44 -2.80 -13.39
N PRO A 133 -30.76 -2.71 -13.12
CA PRO A 133 -31.28 -2.42 -11.79
C PRO A 133 -30.82 -3.45 -10.74
N LEU A 134 -30.47 -2.96 -9.54
CA LEU A 134 -29.91 -3.69 -8.38
C LEU A 134 -30.70 -4.95 -7.96
N SER A 135 -31.99 -5.01 -8.29
CA SER A 135 -32.90 -6.11 -7.96
C SER A 135 -32.79 -7.32 -8.91
N GLU A 136 -32.27 -7.14 -10.12
CA GLU A 136 -32.29 -8.16 -11.19
C GLU A 136 -30.91 -8.71 -11.57
N GLN A 137 -29.84 -8.24 -10.93
CA GLN A 137 -28.49 -8.71 -11.23
C GLN A 137 -28.29 -10.17 -10.79
N PRO A 138 -27.79 -11.06 -11.67
CA PRO A 138 -27.64 -12.48 -11.39
C PRO A 138 -26.67 -12.72 -10.23
N MET A 139 -26.94 -13.76 -9.44
CA MET A 139 -26.04 -14.28 -8.40
C MET A 139 -24.67 -14.59 -9.02
N SER A 140 -23.61 -13.99 -8.48
CA SER A 140 -22.24 -14.16 -8.97
C SER A 140 -21.78 -15.61 -8.87
N ALA A 141 -21.19 -16.15 -9.94
CA ALA A 141 -20.54 -17.46 -9.95
C ALA A 141 -19.25 -17.46 -9.11
N ASP A 142 -18.63 -16.29 -8.96
CA ASP A 142 -17.54 -16.07 -8.01
C ASP A 142 -18.15 -15.95 -6.62
N GLY A 143 -17.81 -16.87 -5.72
CA GLY A 143 -18.31 -16.93 -4.35
C GLY A 143 -17.99 -15.71 -3.47
N CYS A 144 -17.61 -14.57 -4.04
CA CYS A 144 -17.40 -13.26 -3.40
C CYS A 144 -18.70 -12.45 -3.28
N SER A 145 -19.82 -13.10 -2.91
CA SER A 145 -21.06 -12.39 -2.61
C SER A 145 -21.00 -11.76 -1.22
N MET A 146 -20.64 -10.48 -1.17
CA MET A 146 -21.01 -9.56 -0.11
C MET A 146 -21.21 -8.22 -0.81
N ARG A 147 -22.48 -7.84 -1.03
CA ARG A 147 -22.84 -6.55 -1.61
C ARG A 147 -22.45 -5.48 -0.61
N ILE A 148 -21.41 -4.71 -0.92
CA ILE A 148 -20.97 -3.62 -0.06
C ILE A 148 -21.84 -2.41 -0.37
N THR A 149 -22.54 -1.86 0.61
CA THR A 149 -23.34 -0.65 0.40
C THR A 149 -22.47 0.60 0.50
N ALA A 150 -22.89 1.68 -0.15
CA ALA A 150 -22.20 2.98 -0.07
C ALA A 150 -22.13 3.48 1.39
N ASP A 151 -23.21 3.32 2.17
CA ASP A 151 -23.22 3.72 3.59
C ASP A 151 -22.17 2.97 4.40
N ALA A 152 -22.01 1.68 4.14
CA ALA A 152 -21.05 0.87 4.84
C ALA A 152 -19.61 1.22 4.45
N LEU A 153 -19.36 1.53 3.16
CA LEU A 153 -18.09 2.10 2.67
C LEU A 153 -17.75 3.42 3.39
N LEU A 154 -18.70 4.35 3.46
CA LEU A 154 -18.51 5.65 4.12
C LEU A 154 -18.25 5.49 5.61
N SER A 155 -18.98 4.58 6.28
CA SER A 155 -18.82 4.35 7.71
C SER A 155 -17.47 3.74 8.09
N THR A 156 -16.82 3.02 7.18
CA THR A 156 -15.55 2.31 7.40
C THR A 156 -14.33 3.03 6.84
N GLU A 157 -14.53 4.17 6.18
CA GLU A 157 -13.45 4.93 5.57
C GLU A 157 -12.39 5.35 6.60
N LEU A 158 -12.81 6.02 7.68
CA LEU A 158 -11.87 6.53 8.69
C LEU A 158 -11.08 5.40 9.34
N TRP A 159 -11.75 4.30 9.64
CA TRP A 159 -11.15 3.09 10.15
C TRP A 159 -10.03 2.58 9.23
N PHE A 160 -10.31 2.48 7.93
CA PHE A 160 -9.32 2.05 6.96
C PHE A 160 -8.09 2.96 6.93
N LEU A 161 -8.28 4.28 7.02
CA LEU A 161 -7.19 5.26 7.08
C LEU A 161 -6.32 5.07 8.33
N GLN A 162 -6.92 4.73 9.47
CA GLN A 162 -6.19 4.37 10.69
C GLN A 162 -5.31 3.13 10.48
N GLN A 163 -5.82 2.10 9.80
CA GLN A 163 -5.07 0.87 9.55
C GLN A 163 -3.83 1.09 8.66
N ILE A 164 -3.84 2.10 7.79
CA ILE A 164 -2.66 2.53 7.01
C ILE A 164 -1.89 3.68 7.68
N SER A 165 -2.11 3.91 8.98
CA SER A 165 -1.44 4.91 9.83
C SER A 165 -1.56 6.35 9.32
N PHE A 166 -2.62 6.67 8.55
CA PHE A 166 -2.81 7.97 7.89
C PHE A 166 -1.65 8.38 6.97
N HIS A 167 -0.83 7.44 6.50
CA HIS A 167 0.29 7.72 5.61
C HIS A 167 -0.20 7.76 4.16
N LEU A 168 -0.90 8.82 3.79
CA LEU A 168 -1.63 8.88 2.51
C LEU A 168 -0.75 9.20 1.31
N ILE A 169 0.38 9.89 1.52
CA ILE A 169 1.25 10.26 0.41
C ILE A 169 1.98 9.02 -0.10
N CYS A 170 1.75 8.69 -1.38
CA CYS A 170 2.42 7.59 -2.09
C CYS A 170 3.28 8.15 -3.23
N TYR A 171 4.54 7.72 -3.29
CA TYR A 171 5.45 8.05 -4.36
C TYR A 171 5.50 6.89 -5.35
N HIS A 172 5.07 7.14 -6.59
CA HIS A 172 4.99 6.12 -7.64
C HIS A 172 6.14 6.21 -8.65
N PRO A 173 6.52 5.09 -9.30
CA PRO A 173 7.59 5.08 -10.30
C PRO A 173 7.32 5.95 -11.54
N PHE A 174 6.05 6.25 -11.85
CA PHE A 174 5.66 6.99 -13.06
C PHE A 174 6.32 8.37 -13.18
N LYS A 175 6.41 9.13 -12.08
CA LYS A 175 7.08 10.43 -12.09
C LYS A 175 8.58 10.28 -12.36
N SER A 176 9.18 9.22 -11.81
CA SER A 176 10.60 8.91 -12.00
C SER A 176 10.89 8.43 -13.43
N LEU A 177 9.96 7.71 -14.07
CA LEU A 177 10.07 7.34 -15.49
C LEU A 177 10.13 8.57 -16.41
N GLY A 178 9.38 9.62 -16.10
CA GLY A 178 9.47 10.90 -16.83
C GLY A 178 10.87 11.54 -16.73
N ILE A 179 11.49 11.47 -15.55
CA ILE A 179 12.87 11.96 -15.34
C ILE A 179 13.89 11.08 -16.07
N VAL A 180 13.70 9.77 -16.04
CA VAL A 180 14.55 8.82 -16.78
C VAL A 180 14.48 9.08 -18.28
N ARG A 181 13.29 9.34 -18.83
CA ARG A 181 13.12 9.73 -20.25
C ARG A 181 13.96 10.96 -20.59
N GLU A 182 13.88 12.00 -19.77
CA GLU A 182 14.64 13.23 -19.99
C GLU A 182 16.15 12.99 -19.97
N LYS A 183 16.64 12.23 -18.98
CA LYS A 183 18.06 11.86 -18.89
C LYS A 183 18.54 11.09 -20.12
N LEU A 184 17.75 10.13 -20.59
CA LEU A 184 18.10 9.32 -21.77
C LEU A 184 18.09 10.15 -23.05
N HIS A 185 17.18 11.11 -23.17
CA HIS A 185 17.12 12.04 -24.29
C HIS A 185 18.36 12.96 -24.29
N VAL A 186 18.68 13.59 -23.16
CA VAL A 186 19.86 14.47 -23.03
C VAL A 186 21.17 13.72 -23.29
N ALA A 187 21.28 12.48 -22.84
CA ALA A 187 22.46 11.65 -23.04
C ALA A 187 22.57 11.05 -24.46
N ASN A 188 21.58 11.26 -25.34
CA ASN A 188 21.55 10.76 -26.72
C ASN A 188 21.82 9.24 -26.84
N VAL A 189 21.37 8.44 -25.86
CA VAL A 189 21.68 7.00 -25.78
C VAL A 189 21.10 6.23 -26.98
N CYS A 190 19.97 6.69 -27.51
CA CYS A 190 19.32 6.07 -28.68
C CYS A 190 19.79 6.68 -30.02
N GLY A 191 20.76 7.60 -30.00
CA GLY A 191 21.18 8.40 -31.15
C GLY A 191 20.32 9.65 -31.38
N SER A 192 20.56 10.34 -32.50
CA SER A 192 19.87 11.58 -32.86
C SER A 192 18.90 11.38 -34.04
N GLY A 193 17.70 11.95 -33.95
CA GLY A 193 16.70 12.02 -35.03
C GLY A 193 15.40 11.29 -34.72
N GLN A 194 14.42 11.40 -35.63
CA GLN A 194 13.04 10.92 -35.39
C GLN A 194 12.95 9.44 -34.98
N LYS A 195 13.75 8.56 -35.62
CA LYS A 195 13.76 7.13 -35.29
C LYS A 195 14.28 6.84 -33.87
N ALA A 196 15.20 7.66 -33.37
CA ALA A 196 15.73 7.53 -32.01
C ALA A 196 14.69 7.99 -30.98
N ASP A 197 13.95 9.06 -31.29
CA ASP A 197 12.85 9.53 -30.45
C ASP A 197 11.70 8.52 -30.40
N ASP A 198 11.36 7.89 -31.54
CA ASP A 198 10.37 6.83 -31.62
C ASP A 198 10.81 5.59 -30.81
N LEU A 199 12.11 5.24 -30.87
CA LEU A 199 12.67 4.16 -30.05
C LEU A 199 12.60 4.50 -28.55
N LEU A 200 12.99 5.71 -28.16
CA LEU A 200 12.91 6.17 -26.78
C LEU A 200 11.47 6.16 -26.26
N ALA A 201 10.52 6.64 -27.06
CA ALA A 201 9.10 6.55 -26.75
C ALA A 201 8.65 5.09 -26.57
N GLY A 202 9.09 4.20 -27.46
CA GLY A 202 8.83 2.75 -27.38
C GLY A 202 9.45 2.07 -26.15
N ILE A 203 10.61 2.51 -25.69
CA ILE A 203 11.26 2.04 -24.45
C ILE A 203 10.44 2.49 -23.24
N ILE A 204 10.05 3.77 -23.18
CA ILE A 204 9.29 4.30 -22.04
C ILE A 204 7.91 3.65 -21.97
N LEU A 205 7.21 3.48 -23.09
CA LEU A 205 5.92 2.78 -23.11
C LEU A 205 6.03 1.35 -22.58
N ARG A 206 7.09 0.61 -22.96
CA ARG A 206 7.37 -0.72 -22.41
C ARG A 206 7.75 -0.68 -20.93
N ALA A 207 8.53 0.30 -20.51
CA ALA A 207 8.88 0.49 -19.10
C ALA A 207 7.64 0.73 -18.25
N GLU A 208 6.72 1.60 -18.69
CA GLU A 208 5.46 1.80 -18.00
C GLU A 208 4.59 0.53 -18.00
N HIS A 209 4.58 -0.24 -19.09
CA HIS A 209 3.90 -1.55 -19.12
C HIS A 209 4.48 -2.51 -18.07
N VAL A 210 5.81 -2.58 -17.94
CA VAL A 210 6.50 -3.37 -16.90
C VAL A 210 6.12 -2.88 -15.51
N VAL A 211 6.03 -1.56 -15.28
CA VAL A 211 5.58 -1.03 -13.99
C VAL A 211 4.14 -1.48 -13.69
N ARG A 212 3.22 -1.31 -14.64
CA ARG A 212 1.79 -1.64 -14.47
C ARG A 212 1.56 -3.14 -14.27
N ARG A 213 2.23 -3.99 -15.05
CA ARG A 213 1.98 -5.44 -15.07
C ARG A 213 2.83 -6.25 -14.11
N ARG A 214 4.01 -5.76 -13.75
CA ARG A 214 4.97 -6.51 -12.92
C ARG A 214 5.27 -5.79 -11.62
N ALA A 215 5.78 -4.55 -11.69
CA ALA A 215 6.28 -3.86 -10.50
C ALA A 215 5.19 -3.61 -9.45
N LEU A 216 4.00 -3.15 -9.85
CA LEU A 216 2.91 -2.90 -8.90
C LEU A 216 2.34 -4.18 -8.26
N LEU A 217 2.43 -5.32 -8.94
CA LEU A 217 1.88 -6.60 -8.48
C LEU A 217 2.87 -7.42 -7.62
N CYS A 218 4.04 -6.86 -7.34
CA CYS A 218 5.04 -7.48 -6.47
C CYS A 218 5.34 -6.58 -5.27
N ASP A 219 6.31 -6.97 -4.45
CA ASP A 219 6.67 -6.26 -3.22
C ASP A 219 7.69 -5.13 -3.45
N LEU A 220 8.07 -4.88 -4.71
CA LEU A 220 8.98 -3.77 -5.04
C LEU A 220 8.52 -2.41 -4.52
N PRO A 221 7.22 -2.01 -4.59
CA PRO A 221 6.77 -0.72 -4.07
C PRO A 221 6.93 -0.54 -2.55
N LEU A 222 7.04 -1.66 -1.80
CA LEU A 222 7.24 -1.67 -0.35
C LEU A 222 8.70 -1.88 0.07
N SER A 223 9.58 -2.26 -0.87
CA SER A 223 10.98 -2.57 -0.57
C SER A 223 11.97 -1.59 -1.18
N ASN A 224 11.60 -0.92 -2.28
CA ASN A 224 12.51 -0.12 -3.06
C ASN A 224 12.00 1.29 -3.34
N LEU A 225 12.96 2.18 -3.64
CA LEU A 225 12.64 3.54 -4.00
C LEU A 225 11.92 3.58 -5.37
N PRO A 226 10.96 4.49 -5.56
CA PRO A 226 10.27 4.64 -6.85
C PRO A 226 11.22 4.92 -8.02
N ALA A 227 12.35 5.59 -7.75
CA ALA A 227 13.40 5.84 -8.74
C ALA A 227 14.15 4.57 -9.15
N VAL A 228 14.46 3.68 -8.19
CA VAL A 228 15.09 2.38 -8.44
C VAL A 228 14.16 1.51 -9.29
N ILE A 229 12.87 1.47 -8.95
CA ILE A 229 11.86 0.72 -9.71
C ILE A 229 11.73 1.26 -11.15
N ALA A 230 11.74 2.59 -11.32
CA ALA A 230 11.67 3.20 -12.64
C ALA A 230 12.87 2.85 -13.52
N VAL A 231 14.09 2.95 -12.99
CA VAL A 231 15.32 2.57 -13.70
C VAL A 231 15.30 1.08 -14.06
N ALA A 232 14.96 0.21 -13.10
CA ALA A 232 14.86 -1.23 -13.33
C ALA A 232 13.82 -1.56 -14.43
N ALA A 233 12.65 -0.91 -14.40
CA ALA A 233 11.63 -1.08 -15.42
C ALA A 233 12.08 -0.58 -16.80
N THR A 234 12.85 0.51 -16.87
CA THR A 234 13.43 0.99 -18.13
C THR A 234 14.45 0.02 -18.71
N ILE A 235 15.29 -0.60 -17.88
CA ILE A 235 16.27 -1.61 -18.35
C ILE A 235 15.55 -2.84 -18.92
N VAL A 236 14.50 -3.32 -18.24
CA VAL A 236 13.69 -4.44 -18.74
C VAL A 236 12.95 -4.04 -20.03
N GLY A 237 12.32 -2.86 -20.04
CA GLY A 237 11.58 -2.35 -21.19
C GLY A 237 12.48 -2.06 -22.41
N ALA A 238 13.73 -1.66 -22.19
CA ALA A 238 14.72 -1.45 -23.25
C ALA A 238 15.12 -2.76 -23.93
N LYS A 239 15.33 -3.82 -23.14
CA LYS A 239 15.60 -5.16 -23.69
C LYS A 239 14.42 -5.68 -24.52
N ASP A 240 13.21 -5.53 -24.01
CA ASP A 240 11.98 -5.90 -24.72
C ASP A 240 11.75 -5.03 -25.98
N ALA A 241 12.43 -3.88 -26.06
CA ALA A 241 12.41 -2.99 -27.21
C ALA A 241 13.44 -3.26 -28.29
N GLY A 242 14.41 -4.14 -28.04
CA GLY A 242 15.61 -4.21 -28.87
C GLY A 242 16.42 -2.91 -28.82
N GLY A 243 16.36 -2.20 -27.68
CA GLY A 243 17.07 -0.96 -27.43
C GLY A 243 18.49 -1.16 -26.87
N PRO A 244 19.08 -0.10 -26.28
CA PRO A 244 20.43 -0.13 -25.74
C PRO A 244 20.58 -1.12 -24.57
N ASP A 245 21.77 -1.70 -24.47
CA ASP A 245 22.09 -2.69 -23.44
C ASP A 245 22.16 -2.09 -22.03
N GLU A 246 21.98 -2.94 -21.02
CA GLU A 246 22.09 -2.57 -19.60
C GLU A 246 23.41 -1.86 -19.28
N LYS A 247 24.53 -2.28 -19.90
CA LYS A 247 25.85 -1.64 -19.72
C LYS A 247 25.92 -0.20 -20.22
N GLN A 248 25.09 0.17 -21.20
CA GLN A 248 25.01 1.52 -21.74
C GLN A 248 24.06 2.40 -20.90
N LEU A 249 22.99 1.81 -20.38
CA LEU A 249 21.98 2.52 -19.59
C LEU A 249 22.43 2.79 -18.14
N MET A 250 23.09 1.83 -17.49
CA MET A 250 23.45 1.91 -16.08
C MET A 250 24.30 3.16 -15.72
N PRO A 251 25.39 3.48 -16.45
CA PRO A 251 26.21 4.66 -16.15
C PRO A 251 25.44 5.98 -16.30
N VAL A 252 24.58 6.09 -17.32
CA VAL A 252 23.80 7.30 -17.61
C VAL A 252 22.73 7.54 -16.54
N LEU A 253 22.10 6.47 -16.05
CA LEU A 253 20.97 6.56 -15.13
C LEU A 253 21.42 6.75 -13.68
N ILE A 254 22.47 6.02 -13.26
CA ILE A 254 22.95 5.95 -11.87
C ILE A 254 23.97 7.06 -11.58
N GLY A 255 24.79 7.43 -12.56
CA GLY A 255 25.97 8.27 -12.34
C GLY A 255 26.93 7.60 -11.36
N ASP A 256 27.42 8.34 -10.37
CA ASP A 256 28.45 7.89 -9.41
C ASP A 256 27.91 7.10 -8.21
N ASN A 257 26.60 6.78 -8.17
CA ASN A 257 25.97 6.15 -6.99
C ASN A 257 26.11 4.63 -6.99
N GLU A 258 27.30 4.12 -6.69
CA GLU A 258 27.62 2.69 -6.72
C GLU A 258 26.70 1.84 -5.80
N HIS A 259 26.30 2.37 -4.64
CA HIS A 259 25.41 1.68 -3.69
C HIS A 259 23.98 1.40 -4.22
N LEU A 260 23.56 2.07 -5.29
CA LEU A 260 22.24 1.83 -5.89
C LEU A 260 22.28 0.75 -6.97
N THR A 261 23.47 0.43 -7.49
CA THR A 261 23.67 -0.58 -8.54
C THR A 261 23.14 -1.93 -8.11
N ASP A 262 23.53 -2.41 -6.93
CA ASP A 262 23.10 -3.72 -6.41
C ASP A 262 21.58 -3.80 -6.24
N ARG A 263 20.97 -2.71 -5.76
CA ARG A 263 19.51 -2.62 -5.58
C ARG A 263 18.77 -2.62 -6.91
N ILE A 264 19.33 -1.95 -7.93
CA ILE A 264 18.76 -1.92 -9.27
C ILE A 264 18.87 -3.29 -9.92
N CYS A 265 20.03 -3.95 -9.86
CA CYS A 265 20.22 -5.29 -10.40
C CYS A 265 19.25 -6.29 -9.75
N ALA A 266 19.14 -6.29 -8.41
CA ALA A 266 18.18 -7.13 -7.71
C ALA A 266 16.72 -6.86 -8.14
N ALA A 267 16.33 -5.58 -8.30
CA ALA A 267 14.99 -5.22 -8.79
C ALA A 267 14.76 -5.67 -10.25
N VAL A 268 15.77 -5.56 -11.10
CA VAL A 268 15.74 -6.03 -12.49
C VAL A 268 15.54 -7.54 -12.55
N ASP A 269 16.25 -8.32 -11.73
CA ASP A 269 16.13 -9.77 -11.68
C ASP A 269 14.73 -10.20 -11.24
N VAL A 270 14.18 -9.55 -10.22
CA VAL A 270 12.78 -9.73 -9.81
C VAL A 270 11.83 -9.45 -10.99
N LEU A 271 11.97 -8.31 -11.67
CA LEU A 271 11.09 -7.96 -12.80
C LEU A 271 11.23 -8.90 -14.01
N ARG A 272 12.40 -9.51 -14.22
CA ARG A 272 12.66 -10.50 -15.27
C ARG A 272 12.05 -11.86 -14.94
N SER A 273 12.06 -12.27 -13.67
CA SER A 273 11.43 -13.51 -13.22
C SER A 273 9.90 -13.52 -13.32
N LEU A 274 9.29 -12.32 -13.33
CA LEU A 274 7.85 -12.17 -13.41
C LEU A 274 7.34 -12.28 -14.85
N SER A 275 6.42 -13.21 -15.08
CA SER A 275 5.69 -13.33 -16.35
C SER A 275 4.47 -12.41 -16.39
N ASP A 276 4.16 -11.89 -17.58
CA ASP A 276 2.94 -11.11 -17.83
C ASP A 276 1.67 -11.97 -17.90
N ARG A 277 1.81 -13.30 -17.99
CA ARG A 277 0.68 -14.23 -18.09
C ARG A 277 0.05 -14.45 -16.72
N THR A 278 -1.27 -14.28 -16.64
CA THR A 278 -2.06 -14.82 -15.53
C THR A 278 -2.12 -16.34 -15.63
N PRO A 279 -1.85 -17.10 -14.56
CA PRO A 279 -1.99 -18.54 -14.56
C PRO A 279 -3.42 -18.95 -14.96
N GLU A 280 -3.57 -19.89 -15.90
CA GLU A 280 -4.88 -20.36 -16.41
C GLU A 280 -5.77 -20.94 -15.29
N ASN A 281 -5.16 -21.54 -14.27
CA ASN A 281 -5.84 -22.15 -13.13
C ASN A 281 -6.16 -21.16 -11.99
N GLU A 282 -5.73 -19.90 -12.10
CA GLU A 282 -5.83 -18.93 -11.00
C GLU A 282 -7.27 -18.66 -10.58
N ALA A 283 -8.22 -18.58 -11.53
CA ALA A 283 -9.62 -18.31 -11.21
C ALA A 283 -10.26 -19.44 -10.38
N SER A 284 -10.03 -20.69 -10.78
CA SER A 284 -10.51 -21.88 -10.06
C SER A 284 -9.87 -21.98 -8.68
N GLN A 285 -8.56 -21.74 -8.60
CA GLN A 285 -7.82 -21.75 -7.33
C GLN A 285 -8.33 -20.66 -6.39
N VAL A 286 -8.49 -19.42 -6.87
CA VAL A 286 -9.03 -18.32 -6.07
C VAL A 286 -10.44 -18.61 -5.58
N ALA A 287 -11.31 -19.19 -6.41
CA ALA A 287 -12.66 -19.56 -6.00
C ALA A 287 -12.67 -20.58 -4.85
N GLN A 288 -11.78 -21.58 -4.91
CA GLN A 288 -11.61 -22.56 -3.82
C GLN A 288 -11.08 -21.90 -2.55
N LEU A 289 -10.10 -21.00 -2.68
CA LEU A 289 -9.51 -20.28 -1.55
C LEU A 289 -10.47 -19.27 -0.91
N GLU A 290 -11.31 -18.59 -1.69
CA GLU A 290 -12.36 -17.72 -1.16
C GLU A 290 -13.44 -18.52 -0.42
N LYS A 291 -13.80 -19.71 -0.91
CA LYS A 291 -14.69 -20.63 -0.17
C LYS A 291 -14.07 -21.07 1.16
N LYS A 292 -12.78 -21.42 1.15
CA LYS A 292 -12.02 -21.77 2.37
C LYS A 292 -11.94 -20.58 3.33
N ARG A 293 -11.63 -19.38 2.83
CA ARG A 293 -11.61 -18.13 3.62
C ARG A 293 -12.93 -17.89 4.31
N LYS A 294 -14.05 -17.96 3.59
CA LYS A 294 -15.40 -17.76 4.15
C LYS A 294 -15.73 -18.75 5.26
N ALA A 295 -15.30 -20.00 5.14
CA ALA A 295 -15.51 -21.00 6.18
C ALA A 295 -14.69 -20.70 7.44
N VAL A 296 -13.53 -20.06 7.28
CA VAL A 296 -12.63 -19.70 8.38
C VAL A 296 -12.99 -18.34 8.98
N GLN A 297 -13.56 -17.40 8.22
CA GLN A 297 -13.79 -16.00 8.60
C GLN A 297 -14.50 -15.86 9.95
N LYS A 298 -13.98 -14.98 10.82
CA LYS A 298 -14.69 -14.54 12.04
C LYS A 298 -15.64 -13.42 11.64
N ASN A 299 -16.94 -13.57 11.90
CA ASN A 299 -17.92 -12.50 11.66
C ASN A 299 -17.62 -11.21 12.46
N ILE A 300 -16.87 -11.33 13.57
CA ILE A 300 -16.53 -10.23 14.48
C ILE A 300 -15.62 -9.19 13.83
N ASN A 301 -14.80 -9.56 12.85
CA ASN A 301 -13.82 -8.66 12.20
C ASN A 301 -14.33 -8.07 10.88
N ASP A 302 -15.63 -8.14 10.61
CA ASP A 302 -16.21 -7.35 9.53
C ASP A 302 -16.23 -5.87 9.95
N PRO A 303 -15.44 -4.99 9.33
CA PRO A 303 -15.42 -3.57 9.70
C PRO A 303 -16.79 -2.90 9.51
N MET A 304 -17.69 -3.53 8.74
CA MET A 304 -19.04 -3.06 8.50
C MET A 304 -20.06 -3.59 9.54
N SER A 305 -19.67 -4.51 10.42
CA SER A 305 -20.52 -5.02 11.52
C SER A 305 -20.59 -4.02 12.68
N GLU A 306 -21.76 -3.89 13.31
CA GLU A 306 -21.95 -3.03 14.49
C GLU A 306 -21.11 -3.48 15.68
N GLU A 307 -20.89 -4.80 15.82
CA GLU A 307 -20.05 -5.37 16.88
C GLU A 307 -18.59 -4.92 16.77
N PHE A 308 -18.10 -4.77 15.54
CA PHE A 308 -16.75 -4.27 15.27
C PHE A 308 -16.63 -2.79 15.61
N LYS A 309 -17.62 -1.98 15.21
CA LYS A 309 -17.65 -0.55 15.51
C LYS A 309 -17.71 -0.29 17.02
N GLU A 310 -18.43 -1.12 17.76
CA GLU A 310 -18.51 -1.01 19.22
C GLU A 310 -17.19 -1.40 19.91
N MET A 311 -16.57 -2.51 19.48
CA MET A 311 -15.25 -2.92 19.96
C MET A 311 -14.20 -1.85 19.71
N GLU A 312 -14.21 -1.22 18.54
CA GLU A 312 -13.25 -0.18 18.19
C GLU A 312 -13.47 1.12 18.96
N ARG A 313 -14.72 1.54 19.15
CA ARG A 313 -15.04 2.67 20.03
C ARG A 313 -14.55 2.41 21.45
N GLU A 314 -14.65 1.17 21.93
CA GLU A 314 -14.13 0.79 23.23
C GLU A 314 -12.60 0.80 23.29
N GLN A 315 -11.92 0.32 22.25
CA GLN A 315 -10.45 0.41 22.16
C GLN A 315 -9.98 1.87 22.15
N LEU A 316 -10.64 2.74 21.38
CA LEU A 316 -10.34 4.16 21.34
C LEU A 316 -10.52 4.82 22.72
N ARG A 317 -11.62 4.50 23.41
CA ARG A 317 -11.85 4.96 24.80
C ARG A 317 -10.71 4.53 25.72
N GLN A 318 -10.26 3.28 25.62
CA GLN A 318 -9.15 2.77 26.43
C GLN A 318 -7.80 3.42 26.09
N GLU A 319 -7.57 3.76 24.82
CA GLU A 319 -6.37 4.49 24.39
C GLU A 319 -6.39 5.94 24.90
N ASP A 320 -7.52 6.64 24.77
CA ASP A 320 -7.72 7.99 25.31
C ASP A 320 -7.52 8.03 26.82
N GLU A 321 -8.02 7.02 27.55
CA GLU A 321 -7.80 6.88 28.99
C GLU A 321 -6.32 6.71 29.36
N LYS A 322 -5.60 5.85 28.62
CA LYS A 322 -4.15 5.65 28.81
C LYS A 322 -3.35 6.91 28.48
N GLU A 323 -3.73 7.63 27.44
CA GLU A 323 -3.08 8.88 27.07
C GLU A 323 -3.33 9.97 28.12
N LEU A 324 -4.55 10.08 28.62
CA LEU A 324 -4.90 10.97 29.71
C LEU A 324 -4.09 10.67 30.98
N GLU A 325 -3.89 9.39 31.29
CA GLU A 325 -3.05 8.96 32.41
C GLU A 325 -1.57 9.33 32.21
N ARG A 326 -1.03 9.13 31.00
CA ARG A 326 0.33 9.58 30.64
C ARG A 326 0.50 11.09 30.78
N LEU A 327 -0.49 11.86 30.34
CA LEU A 327 -0.48 13.32 30.45
C LEU A 327 -0.56 13.78 31.90
N LYS A 328 -1.35 13.12 32.75
CA LYS A 328 -1.38 13.39 34.20
C LYS A 328 -0.02 13.14 34.84
N ILE A 329 0.61 12.00 34.55
CA ILE A 329 1.96 11.68 35.05
C ILE A 329 2.97 12.73 34.58
N PHE A 330 2.89 13.15 33.32
CA PHE A 330 3.77 14.17 32.77
C PHE A 330 3.58 15.54 33.44
N GLN A 331 2.33 15.97 33.63
CA GLN A 331 2.00 17.21 34.35
C GLN A 331 2.47 17.17 35.81
N GLU A 332 2.32 16.04 36.50
CA GLU A 332 2.78 15.91 37.88
C GLU A 332 4.32 15.99 37.97
N LYS A 333 5.04 15.37 37.02
CA LYS A 333 6.49 15.53 36.91
C LYS A 333 6.90 16.99 36.66
N LEU A 334 6.17 17.72 35.81
CA LEU A 334 6.42 19.15 35.58
C LEU A 334 6.17 19.98 36.85
N LYS A 335 5.09 19.72 37.58
CA LYS A 335 4.79 20.39 38.85
C LYS A 335 5.90 20.16 39.88
N ARG A 336 6.32 18.90 40.10
CA ARG A 336 7.42 18.58 41.02
C ARG A 336 8.73 19.27 40.62
N ARG A 337 9.01 19.37 39.32
CA ARG A 337 10.20 20.07 38.81
C ARG A 337 10.12 21.59 39.01
N ALA A 338 8.94 22.19 38.85
CA ALA A 338 8.70 23.60 39.13
C ALA A 338 8.81 23.91 40.63
N GLU A 339 8.24 23.06 41.49
CA GLU A 339 8.36 23.16 42.95
C GLU A 339 9.80 23.03 43.41
N ALA A 340 10.59 22.12 42.82
CA ALA A 340 12.01 21.99 43.11
C ALA A 340 12.83 23.23 42.72
N MET A 341 12.48 23.90 41.61
CA MET A 341 13.12 25.17 41.22
C MET A 341 12.76 26.31 42.19
N LEU A 342 11.49 26.45 42.54
CA LEU A 342 11.02 27.46 43.51
C LEU A 342 11.59 27.21 44.92
N GLY A 343 11.80 25.96 45.29
CA GLY A 343 12.42 25.57 46.56
C GLY A 343 13.90 25.94 46.64
N HIS A 344 14.63 25.91 45.52
CA HIS A 344 16.05 26.30 45.48
C HIS A 344 16.23 27.81 45.63
N ASP A 345 15.36 28.60 44.99
CA ASP A 345 15.39 30.07 45.08
C ASP A 345 15.06 30.59 46.49
N ALA A 346 14.17 29.89 47.23
CA ALA A 346 13.83 30.24 48.60
C ALA A 346 14.99 29.97 49.59
N VAL A 347 15.77 28.92 49.36
CA VAL A 347 16.94 28.58 50.18
C VAL A 347 18.10 29.54 49.89
N ASP A 348 18.31 29.90 48.62
CA ASP A 348 19.33 30.88 48.24
C ASP A 348 19.00 32.30 48.74
N ALA A 349 17.74 32.73 48.71
CA ALA A 349 17.32 34.01 49.29
C ALA A 349 17.49 34.06 50.82
N SER A 350 17.24 32.95 51.53
CA SER A 350 17.40 32.85 52.99
C SER A 350 18.87 32.84 53.41
N ASN A 351 19.74 32.13 52.67
CA ASN A 351 21.19 32.13 52.92
C ASN A 351 21.84 33.48 52.58
N LYS A 352 21.31 34.21 51.59
CA LYS A 352 21.81 35.56 51.24
C LYS A 352 21.43 36.59 52.31
N LYS A 353 20.26 36.49 52.94
CA LYS A 353 19.88 37.33 54.10
C LYS A 353 20.76 37.06 55.33
N ARG A 354 21.05 35.80 55.64
CA ARG A 354 21.93 35.46 56.79
C ARG A 354 23.38 35.93 56.63
N LYS A 355 23.87 36.10 55.41
CA LYS A 355 25.23 36.64 55.13
C LYS A 355 25.34 38.16 55.20
N ILE A 356 24.22 38.88 55.29
CA ILE A 356 24.19 40.35 55.38
C ILE A 356 24.08 40.81 56.84
N GLU A 357 23.72 39.90 57.77
CA GLU A 357 23.57 40.16 59.21
C GLU A 357 24.80 39.77 60.06
N THR A 358 25.89 39.37 59.43
CA THR A 358 27.24 39.23 60.02
C THR A 358 28.21 40.11 59.27
#